data_AF-A0A2S1XT55-F1
#
_entry.id   AF-A0A2S1XT55-F1
#
_cell.length_a   1.000
_cell.length_b   1.000
_cell.length_c   1.000
_cell.angle_alpha   90.00
_cell.angle_beta   90.00
_cell.angle_gamma   90.00
#
_symmetry.space_group_name_H-M   'P 1'
#
loop_
_entity.id
_entity.type
_entity.pdbx_description
1 polymer ?
#
loop_
_entity_poly.entity_id
_entity_poly.type
_entity_poly.pdbx_seq_one_letter_code
_entity_poly.pdbx_strand_id
1 'polypeptide(L)'
;MGHDQWEQDGAGWRTEEVLATCRRVSSAQLTVWVERHWLRPRHEGTSFVFSAADMARLELICDLREDLALDDEAMPVVLSLLDTVYGLRRRLRVLAEAIGDLPPEARYLLQDELRKRGEKDD
;
A
#
# COMPACT_ATOMS: atom_id res chain seq x y z
N MET A 1 13.72 -4.73 11.12
CA MET A 1 14.22 -6.02 10.59
C MET A 1 13.11 -6.59 9.72
N GLY A 2 13.36 -6.89 8.44
CA GLY A 2 12.44 -7.68 7.61
C GLY A 2 11.81 -7.04 6.36
N HIS A 3 12.26 -5.88 5.86
CA HIS A 3 11.64 -5.27 4.66
C HIS A 3 12.03 -5.92 3.31
N ASP A 4 12.99 -6.85 3.28
CA ASP A 4 13.61 -7.37 2.04
C ASP A 4 13.21 -8.81 1.67
N GLN A 5 12.21 -9.43 2.33
CA GLN A 5 11.91 -10.85 2.13
C GLN A 5 10.73 -11.14 1.18
N TRP A 6 10.13 -10.11 0.57
CA TRP A 6 8.82 -10.22 -0.12
C TRP A 6 8.89 -10.25 -1.66
N GLU A 7 10.06 -10.51 -2.24
CA GLU A 7 10.26 -10.47 -3.70
C GLU A 7 10.38 -11.86 -4.36
N GLN A 8 10.30 -12.95 -3.58
CA GLN A 8 10.39 -14.32 -4.12
C GLN A 8 9.17 -15.16 -3.73
N ASP A 9 8.05 -14.91 -4.40
CA ASP A 9 7.29 -15.96 -5.08
C ASP A 9 6.11 -15.32 -5.83
N GLY A 10 6.00 -15.60 -7.13
CA GLY A 10 4.86 -15.15 -7.95
C GLY A 10 3.52 -15.76 -7.52
N ALA A 11 3.52 -16.64 -6.51
CA ALA A 11 2.37 -17.21 -5.85
C ALA A 11 2.16 -16.47 -4.52
N GLY A 12 1.03 -15.77 -4.37
CA GLY A 12 0.72 -15.11 -3.10
C GLY A 12 0.56 -16.08 -1.93
N TRP A 13 0.52 -15.56 -0.72
CA TRP A 13 0.43 -16.34 0.52
C TRP A 13 -0.99 -16.87 0.74
N ARG A 14 -1.13 -18.14 1.12
CA ARG A 14 -2.38 -18.70 1.67
C ARG A 14 -2.56 -18.30 3.12
N THR A 15 -3.78 -18.38 3.65
CA THR A 15 -4.08 -18.05 5.05
C THR A 15 -3.13 -18.74 6.04
N GLU A 16 -2.81 -20.02 5.85
CA GLU A 16 -1.89 -20.77 6.71
C GLU A 16 -0.46 -20.19 6.70
N GLU A 17 0.03 -19.79 5.52
CA GLU A 17 1.36 -19.20 5.33
C GLU A 17 1.44 -17.78 5.91
N VAL A 18 0.35 -17.01 5.79
CA VAL A 18 0.23 -15.70 6.46
C VAL A 18 0.33 -15.86 7.97
N LEU A 19 -0.39 -16.82 8.56
CA LEU A 19 -0.39 -17.06 10.01
C LEU A 19 0.95 -17.62 10.51
N ALA A 20 1.66 -18.40 9.69
CA ALA A 20 3.01 -18.86 9.99
C ALA A 20 4.03 -17.71 9.98
N THR A 21 3.86 -16.76 9.07
CA THR A 21 4.77 -15.61 8.88
C THR A 21 4.50 -14.50 9.90
N CYS A 22 3.22 -14.16 10.12
CA CYS A 22 2.79 -13.10 11.02
C CYS A 22 2.02 -13.66 12.22
N ARG A 23 2.71 -13.83 13.35
CA ARG A 23 2.12 -14.35 14.60
C ARG A 23 1.29 -13.33 15.39
N ARG A 24 1.20 -12.07 14.92
CA ARG A 24 0.42 -10.99 15.54
C ARG A 24 -1.06 -11.02 15.16
N VAL A 25 -1.43 -11.84 14.17
CA VAL A 25 -2.80 -11.95 13.67
C VAL A 25 -3.31 -13.39 13.76
N SER A 26 -4.59 -13.54 14.09
CA SER A 26 -5.29 -14.83 14.09
C SER A 26 -6.10 -15.04 12.81
N SER A 27 -6.44 -16.31 12.51
CA SER A 27 -7.29 -16.65 11.36
C SER A 27 -8.62 -15.89 11.37
N ALA A 28 -9.26 -15.79 12.55
CA ALA A 28 -10.52 -15.05 12.70
C ALA A 28 -10.36 -13.55 12.40
N GLN A 29 -9.25 -12.93 12.84
CA GLN A 29 -8.97 -11.53 12.51
C GLN A 29 -8.74 -11.34 11.02
N LEU A 30 -8.01 -12.24 10.36
CA LEU A 30 -7.84 -12.19 8.89
C LEU A 30 -9.18 -12.25 8.18
N THR A 31 -10.06 -13.17 8.56
CA THR A 31 -11.41 -13.26 7.99
C THR A 31 -12.17 -11.94 8.15
N VAL A 32 -12.19 -11.37 9.35
CA VAL A 32 -12.85 -10.08 9.62
C VAL A 32 -12.23 -8.94 8.79
N TRP A 33 -10.90 -8.91 8.65
CA TRP A 33 -10.22 -7.86 7.88
C TRP A 33 -10.49 -7.98 6.38
N VAL A 34 -10.66 -9.19 5.86
CA VAL A 34 -11.07 -9.42 4.47
C VAL A 34 -12.54 -9.04 4.27
N GLU A 35 -13.42 -9.43 5.19
CA GLU A 35 -14.85 -9.07 5.16
C GLU A 35 -15.07 -7.56 5.23
N ARG A 36 -14.25 -6.84 6.01
CA ARG A 36 -14.26 -5.38 6.09
C ARG A 36 -13.48 -4.69 4.97
N HIS A 37 -12.96 -5.45 4.00
CA HIS A 37 -12.16 -4.96 2.88
C HIS A 37 -10.89 -4.20 3.26
N TRP A 38 -10.38 -4.42 4.47
CA TRP A 38 -9.09 -3.91 4.92
C TRP A 38 -7.98 -4.66 4.20
N LEU A 39 -8.12 -5.98 4.05
CA LEU A 39 -7.29 -6.78 3.15
C LEU A 39 -8.11 -7.16 1.93
N ARG A 40 -7.46 -7.26 0.76
CA ARG A 40 -8.13 -7.59 -0.50
C ARG A 40 -7.41 -8.72 -1.22
N PRO A 41 -7.25 -9.89 -0.57
CA PRO A 41 -6.64 -11.04 -1.19
C PRO A 41 -7.46 -11.50 -2.39
N ARG A 42 -6.80 -12.24 -3.29
CA ARG A 42 -7.46 -12.92 -4.38
C ARG A 42 -8.20 -14.14 -3.85
N HIS A 43 -9.44 -14.34 -4.30
CA HIS A 43 -10.18 -15.57 -4.03
C HIS A 43 -9.72 -16.67 -5.00
N GLU A 44 -9.32 -17.81 -4.46
CA GLU A 44 -9.01 -19.04 -5.21
C GLU A 44 -9.89 -20.17 -4.66
N GLY A 45 -11.08 -20.33 -5.25
CA GLY A 45 -12.09 -21.26 -4.75
C GLY A 45 -12.58 -20.86 -3.35
N THR A 46 -12.32 -21.73 -2.36
CA THR A 46 -12.63 -21.48 -0.94
C THR A 46 -11.46 -20.86 -0.16
N SER A 47 -10.32 -20.63 -0.82
CA SER A 47 -9.10 -20.12 -0.19
C SER A 47 -8.80 -18.67 -0.56
N PHE A 48 -8.10 -17.98 0.33
CA PHE A 48 -7.55 -16.65 0.08
C PHE A 48 -6.07 -16.74 -0.30
N VAL A 49 -5.69 -15.96 -1.31
CA VAL A 49 -4.30 -15.78 -1.74
C VAL A 49 -3.96 -14.30 -1.59
N PHE A 50 -3.17 -13.99 -0.57
CA PHE A 50 -2.71 -12.65 -0.21
C PHE A 50 -1.52 -12.25 -1.07
N SER A 51 -1.52 -11.04 -1.59
CA SER A 51 -0.39 -10.48 -2.34
C SER A 51 0.65 -9.83 -1.42
N ALA A 52 1.79 -9.43 -1.97
CA ALA A 52 2.79 -8.68 -1.20
C ALA A 52 2.22 -7.34 -0.69
N ALA A 53 1.30 -6.74 -1.44
CA ALA A 53 0.57 -5.54 -1.01
C ALA A 53 -0.38 -5.83 0.16
N ASP A 54 -1.00 -7.01 0.20
CA ASP A 54 -1.83 -7.42 1.33
C ASP A 54 -0.96 -7.70 2.57
N MET A 55 0.21 -8.32 2.41
CA MET A 55 1.15 -8.54 3.52
C MET A 55 1.66 -7.23 4.12
N ALA A 56 2.09 -6.28 3.28
CA ALA A 56 2.49 -4.96 3.74
C ALA A 56 1.35 -4.22 4.46
N ARG A 57 0.11 -4.35 3.96
CA ARG A 57 -1.06 -3.74 4.61
C ARG A 57 -1.41 -4.44 5.92
N LEU A 58 -1.25 -5.75 6.01
CA LEU A 58 -1.45 -6.53 7.24
C LEU A 58 -0.50 -6.07 8.33
N GLU A 59 0.79 -5.95 8.04
CA GLU A 59 1.80 -5.44 8.99
C GLU A 59 1.44 -4.03 9.48
N LEU A 60 1.08 -3.13 8.55
CA LEU A 60 0.64 -1.79 8.87
C LEU A 60 -0.59 -1.79 9.79
N ILE A 61 -1.60 -2.63 9.53
CA ILE A 61 -2.79 -2.72 10.40
C ILE A 61 -2.37 -3.17 11.80
N CYS A 62 -1.48 -4.16 11.93
CA CYS A 62 -0.98 -4.59 13.24
C CYS A 62 -0.26 -3.45 13.98
N ASP A 63 0.63 -2.71 13.30
CA ASP A 63 1.35 -1.57 13.89
C ASP A 63 0.39 -0.45 14.32
N LEU A 64 -0.60 -0.12 13.49
CA LEU A 64 -1.63 0.87 13.81
C LEU A 64 -2.48 0.48 15.03
N ARG A 65 -2.75 -0.82 15.22
CA ARG A 65 -3.52 -1.30 16.38
C ARG A 65 -2.68 -1.34 17.66
N GLU A 66 -1.42 -1.73 17.57
CA GLU A 66 -0.54 -1.89 18.73
C GLU A 66 0.07 -0.56 19.19
N ASP A 67 0.57 0.26 18.26
CA ASP A 67 1.30 1.50 18.58
C ASP A 67 0.38 2.69 18.82
N LEU A 68 -0.76 2.74 18.11
CA LEU A 68 -1.71 3.87 18.16
C LEU A 68 -3.03 3.53 18.84
N ALA A 69 -3.18 2.29 19.36
CA ALA A 69 -4.38 1.79 20.03
C ALA A 69 -5.69 2.07 19.25
N LEU A 70 -5.60 2.04 17.92
CA LEU A 70 -6.74 2.31 17.05
C LEU A 70 -7.74 1.16 17.13
N ASP A 71 -8.99 1.52 17.40
CA ASP A 71 -10.09 0.59 17.43
C ASP A 71 -10.59 0.23 16.04
N ASP A 72 -11.52 -0.70 16.03
CA ASP A 72 -12.13 -1.23 14.83
C ASP A 72 -13.00 -0.18 14.07
N GLU A 73 -13.41 0.91 14.73
CA GLU A 73 -14.23 2.00 14.15
C GLU A 73 -13.37 3.08 13.49
N ALA A 74 -12.20 3.39 14.06
CA ALA A 74 -11.25 4.36 13.52
C ALA A 74 -10.43 3.79 12.35
N MET A 75 -10.20 2.47 12.35
CA MET A 75 -9.35 1.81 11.36
C MET A 75 -9.76 2.05 9.89
N PRO A 76 -11.04 1.95 9.49
CA PRO A 76 -11.44 2.21 8.10
C PRO A 76 -11.10 3.64 7.64
N VAL A 77 -11.26 4.63 8.52
CA VAL A 77 -10.95 6.03 8.20
C VAL A 77 -9.46 6.20 7.98
N VAL A 78 -8.63 5.72 8.92
CA VAL A 78 -7.16 5.80 8.80
C VAL A 78 -6.66 5.07 7.55
N LEU A 79 -7.16 3.86 7.29
CA LEU A 79 -6.78 3.10 6.09
C LEU A 79 -7.18 3.83 4.81
N SER A 80 -8.36 4.44 4.75
CA SER A 80 -8.77 5.22 3.57
C SER A 80 -7.90 6.46 3.32
N LEU A 81 -7.46 7.13 4.39
CA LEU A 81 -6.54 8.26 4.30
C LEU A 81 -5.16 7.81 3.81
N LEU A 82 -4.65 6.69 4.34
CA LEU A 82 -3.40 6.11 3.89
C LEU A 82 -3.48 5.65 2.44
N ASP A 83 -4.55 4.97 2.04
CA ASP A 83 -4.79 4.58 0.65
C ASP A 83 -4.82 5.80 -0.27
N THR A 84 -5.42 6.91 0.17
CA THR A 84 -5.40 8.18 -0.56
C THR A 84 -3.98 8.71 -0.73
N VAL A 85 -3.19 8.75 0.34
CA VAL A 85 -1.78 9.20 0.30
C VAL A 85 -0.94 8.29 -0.60
N TYR A 86 -1.06 6.97 -0.47
CA TYR A 86 -0.35 6.02 -1.33
C TYR A 86 -0.76 6.16 -2.79
N GLY A 87 -2.05 6.37 -3.07
CA GLY A 87 -2.57 6.65 -4.40
C GLY A 87 -1.96 7.91 -5.01
N LEU A 88 -1.86 9.00 -4.22
CA LEU A 88 -1.20 10.23 -4.64
C LEU A 88 0.29 10.03 -4.89
N ARG A 89 1.02 9.38 -3.96
CA ARG A 89 2.45 9.07 -4.12
C ARG A 89 2.71 8.23 -5.35
N ARG A 90 1.86 7.24 -5.64
CA ARG A 90 1.96 6.41 -6.85
C ARG A 90 1.74 7.25 -8.12
N ARG A 91 0.72 8.11 -8.16
CA ARG A 91 0.45 8.99 -9.31
C ARG A 91 1.61 9.95 -9.57
N LEU A 92 2.16 10.56 -8.51
CA LEU A 92 3.32 11.43 -8.62
C LEU A 92 4.56 10.68 -9.12
N ARG A 93 4.78 9.44 -8.67
CA ARG A 93 5.88 8.61 -9.18
C ARG A 93 5.72 8.32 -10.67
N VAL A 94 4.55 7.89 -11.10
CA VAL A 94 4.25 7.63 -12.52
C VAL A 94 4.43 8.90 -13.35
N LEU A 95 4.00 10.05 -12.84
CA LEU A 95 4.22 11.33 -13.51
C LEU A 95 5.71 11.67 -13.61
N ALA A 96 6.48 11.47 -12.53
CA ALA A 96 7.92 11.73 -12.52
C ALA A 96 8.68 10.81 -13.50
N GLU A 97 8.31 9.53 -13.56
CA GLU A 97 8.83 8.55 -14.53
C GLU A 97 8.52 9.00 -15.97
N ALA A 98 7.25 9.32 -16.26
CA ALA A 98 6.84 9.80 -17.57
C ALA A 98 7.56 11.09 -17.98
N ILE A 99 7.79 12.02 -17.05
CA ILE A 99 8.59 13.22 -17.29
C ILE A 99 10.04 12.84 -17.58
N GLY A 100 10.60 11.87 -16.85
CA GLY A 100 11.96 11.35 -17.07
C GLY A 100 12.17 10.80 -18.48
N ASP A 101 11.14 10.15 -19.03
CA ASP A 101 11.13 9.53 -20.36
C ASP A 101 10.95 10.54 -21.52
N LEU A 102 10.60 11.79 -21.23
CA LEU A 102 10.45 12.82 -22.25
C LEU A 102 11.79 13.20 -22.90
N PRO A 103 11.77 13.60 -24.19
CA PRO A 103 12.93 14.21 -24.83
C PRO A 103 13.47 15.40 -24.02
N PRO A 104 14.80 15.63 -24.02
CA PRO A 104 15.42 16.71 -23.24
C PRO A 104 14.75 18.07 -23.42
N GLU A 105 14.37 18.43 -24.65
CA GLU A 105 13.75 19.70 -25.00
C GLU A 105 12.39 19.88 -24.30
N ALA A 106 11.58 18.82 -24.26
CA ALA A 106 10.28 18.83 -23.58
C ALA A 106 10.44 18.92 -22.06
N ARG A 107 11.47 18.29 -21.47
CA ARG A 107 11.79 18.42 -20.05
C ARG A 107 12.20 19.84 -19.68
N TYR A 108 13.03 20.50 -20.49
CA TYR A 108 13.43 21.89 -20.26
C TYR A 108 12.23 22.84 -20.27
N LEU A 109 11.32 22.70 -21.25
CA LEU A 109 10.11 23.52 -21.31
C LEU A 109 9.22 23.32 -20.07
N LEU A 110 9.06 22.08 -19.63
CA LEU A 110 8.28 21.77 -18.44
C LEU A 110 8.90 22.34 -17.16
N GLN A 111 10.22 22.22 -16.99
CA GLN A 111 10.94 22.78 -15.84
C GLN A 111 10.84 24.31 -15.78
N ASP A 112 10.96 24.98 -16.93
CA ASP A 112 10.81 26.43 -17.03
C ASP A 112 9.40 26.89 -16.62
N GLU A 113 8.36 26.19 -17.08
CA GLU A 113 6.97 26.48 -16.72
C GLU A 113 6.66 26.19 -15.24
N LEU A 114 7.19 25.09 -14.68
CA LEU A 114 7.00 24.75 -13.27
C LEU A 114 7.62 25.81 -12.34
N ARG A 115 8.83 26.30 -12.67
CA ARG A 115 9.47 27.39 -11.93
C ARG A 115 8.59 28.64 -11.91
N LYS A 116 8.08 29.06 -13.07
CA LYS A 116 7.22 30.26 -13.20
C LYS A 116 5.93 30.15 -12.38
N ARG A 117 5.40 28.94 -12.19
CA ARG A 117 4.20 28.72 -11.38
C ARG A 117 4.49 28.65 -9.89
N GLY A 118 5.60 28.03 -9.49
CA GLY A 118 6.02 27.98 -8.09
C GLY A 118 6.29 29.37 -7.50
N GLU A 119 6.86 30.28 -8.28
CA GLU A 119 7.07 31.69 -7.90
C GLU A 119 5.76 32.49 -7.71
N LYS A 120 4.61 31.93 -8.10
CA LYS A 120 3.30 32.59 -8.06
C LYS A 120 2.43 32.13 -6.88
N ASP A 121 2.80 31.01 -6.26
CA ASP A 121 2.09 30.42 -5.11
C ASP A 121 2.73 30.80 -3.74
N ASP A 122 3.92 31.42 -3.74
CA ASP A 122 4.59 32.05 -2.57
C ASP A 122 4.25 33.55 -2.46
#